data_AF-A0A3N9N087-F1
#
_entry.id   AF-A0A3N9N087-F1
#
_cell.length_a   1.000
_cell.length_b   1.000
_cell.length_c   1.000
_cell.angle_alpha   90.00
_cell.angle_beta   90.00
_cell.angle_gamma   90.00
#
_symmetry.space_group_name_H-M   'P 1'
#
loop_
_entity.id
_entity.type
_entity.pdbx_description
1 polymer ?
#
loop_
_entity_poly.entity_id
_entity_poly.type
_entity_poly.pdbx_seq_one_letter_code
_entity_poly.pdbx_strand_id
1 'polypeptide(L)'
;MNSQDLEKLEETVYSEYNQDGAAECLMGGGLTLAGLGMATSSGFVWIIPILVVLFGKAWKRRITFPRLGYFEFNSKRSSMRRRGLMFMLIAVIAGLALAVWASEGHLFGESAISDSQSRLYFGGTLSIIIAMVAVVRKATVFYLIAAANFVFILFAYWLDYSGGYALIMTGILCLGFGLPKLARFLSTHPVIPQS
;
A
#
# COMPACT_ATOMS: atom_id res chain seq x y z
N MET A 1 33.51 -8.66 -16.12
CA MET A 1 32.48 -8.89 -15.10
C MET A 1 31.63 -10.05 -15.57
N ASN A 2 31.50 -11.12 -14.78
CA ASN A 2 30.75 -12.30 -15.21
C ASN A 2 29.25 -12.02 -15.22
N SER A 3 28.48 -12.71 -16.07
CA SER A 3 27.02 -12.56 -16.15
C SER A 3 26.32 -12.81 -14.80
N GLN A 4 26.88 -13.72 -13.98
CA GLN A 4 26.40 -14.01 -12.63
C GLN A 4 26.62 -12.86 -11.64
N ASP A 5 27.71 -12.09 -11.78
CA ASP A 5 28.00 -10.96 -10.88
C ASP A 5 27.05 -9.78 -11.17
N LEU A 6 26.72 -9.57 -12.45
CA LEU A 6 25.72 -8.60 -12.90
C LEU A 6 24.33 -8.90 -12.33
N GLU A 7 23.92 -10.18 -12.35
CA GLU A 7 22.61 -10.59 -11.85
C GLU A 7 22.48 -10.39 -10.33
N LYS A 8 23.53 -10.69 -9.56
CA LYS A 8 23.59 -10.44 -8.12
C LYS A 8 23.56 -8.95 -7.77
N LEU A 9 24.27 -8.14 -8.55
CA LEU A 9 24.25 -6.68 -8.39
C LEU A 9 22.84 -6.12 -8.65
N GLU A 10 22.19 -6.56 -9.74
CA GLU A 10 20.82 -6.15 -10.06
C GLU A 10 19.82 -6.59 -8.96
N GLU A 11 19.97 -7.78 -8.39
CA GLU A 11 19.16 -8.23 -7.25
C GLU A 11 19.34 -7.36 -6.01
N THR A 12 20.58 -6.98 -5.70
CA THR A 12 20.89 -6.13 -4.54
C THR A 12 20.28 -4.74 -4.71
N VAL A 13 20.51 -4.09 -5.85
CA VAL A 13 19.94 -2.77 -6.18
C VAL A 13 18.42 -2.82 -6.20
N TYR A 14 17.83 -3.90 -6.73
CA TYR A 14 16.38 -4.07 -6.75
C TYR A 14 15.78 -4.24 -5.34
N SER A 15 16.48 -4.93 -4.45
CA SER A 15 16.09 -5.08 -3.05
C SER A 15 16.11 -3.73 -2.33
N GLU A 16 17.22 -2.99 -2.43
CA GLU A 16 17.36 -1.66 -1.84
C GLU A 16 16.33 -0.66 -2.38
N TYR A 17 16.08 -0.70 -3.69
CA TYR A 17 15.04 0.10 -4.33
C TYR A 17 13.66 -0.12 -3.72
N ASN A 18 13.34 -1.34 -3.28
CA ASN A 18 12.04 -1.66 -2.69
C ASN A 18 11.97 -1.43 -1.18
N GLN A 19 13.12 -1.32 -0.51
CA GLN A 19 13.25 -1.15 0.94
C GLN A 19 13.32 0.33 1.38
N ASP A 20 13.11 1.28 0.48
CA ASP A 20 13.14 2.72 0.76
C ASP A 20 11.99 3.24 1.65
N GLY A 21 11.12 2.35 2.14
CA GLY A 21 9.96 2.67 2.98
C GLY A 21 8.84 3.44 2.26
N ALA A 22 8.98 3.69 0.95
CA ALA A 22 8.04 4.54 0.21
C ALA A 22 6.62 3.99 0.24
N ALA A 23 6.45 2.68 0.04
CA ALA A 23 5.12 2.10 -0.05
C ALA A 23 4.42 2.07 1.31
N GLU A 24 5.16 1.78 2.38
CA GLU A 24 4.65 1.82 3.74
C GLU A 24 4.25 3.25 4.13
N CYS A 25 5.09 4.25 3.81
CA CYS A 25 4.75 5.65 4.06
C CYS A 25 3.53 6.12 3.26
N LEU A 26 3.47 5.80 1.96
CA LEU A 26 2.37 6.22 1.10
C LEU A 26 1.06 5.50 1.44
N MET A 27 1.12 4.19 1.69
CA MET A 27 -0.04 3.42 2.09
C MET A 27 -0.51 3.86 3.49
N GLY A 28 0.40 4.03 4.44
CA GLY A 28 0.07 4.46 5.80
C GLY A 28 -0.52 5.88 5.85
N GLY A 29 0.09 6.83 5.14
CA GLY A 29 -0.45 8.18 5.01
C GLY A 29 -1.81 8.20 4.31
N GLY A 30 -1.96 7.44 3.22
CA GLY A 30 -3.24 7.32 2.51
C GLY A 30 -4.34 6.73 3.37
N LEU A 31 -4.07 5.62 4.08
CA LEU A 31 -5.03 4.98 4.99
C LEU A 31 -5.43 5.90 6.15
N THR A 32 -4.46 6.63 6.71
CA THR A 32 -4.74 7.59 7.79
C THR A 32 -5.64 8.72 7.31
N LEU A 33 -5.33 9.32 6.16
CA LEU A 33 -6.15 10.39 5.56
C LEU A 33 -7.55 9.90 5.18
N ALA A 34 -7.66 8.71 4.61
CA ALA A 34 -8.95 8.10 4.29
C ALA A 34 -9.78 7.83 5.55
N GLY A 35 -9.16 7.29 6.60
CA GLY A 35 -9.83 7.06 7.87
C GLY A 35 -10.30 8.35 8.55
N LEU A 36 -9.48 9.42 8.51
CA LEU A 36 -9.89 10.75 8.95
C LEU A 36 -11.05 11.29 8.10
N GLY A 37 -11.02 11.05 6.79
CA GLY A 37 -12.10 11.42 5.88
C GLY A 37 -13.41 10.71 6.23
N MET A 38 -13.35 9.42 6.59
CA MET A 38 -14.52 8.66 7.06
C MET A 38 -15.02 9.15 8.41
N ALA A 39 -14.12 9.50 9.33
CA ALA A 39 -14.49 10.01 10.65
C ALA A 39 -15.15 11.40 10.59
N THR A 40 -14.89 12.17 9.52
CA THR A 40 -15.40 13.53 9.31
C THR A 40 -16.51 13.61 8.25
N SER A 41 -17.08 12.47 7.85
CA SER A 41 -18.15 12.35 6.83
C SER A 41 -17.80 12.92 5.44
N SER A 42 -16.51 13.08 5.13
CA SER A 42 -16.06 13.74 3.90
C SER A 42 -15.83 12.78 2.73
N GLY A 43 -16.08 11.47 2.90
CA GLY A 43 -16.18 10.50 1.79
C GLY A 43 -14.88 10.20 1.01
N PHE A 44 -13.72 10.68 1.47
CA PHE A 44 -12.44 10.62 0.72
C PHE A 44 -11.71 9.27 0.71
N VAL A 45 -12.39 8.16 0.98
CA VAL A 45 -11.77 6.82 1.06
C VAL A 45 -11.08 6.40 -0.24
N TRP A 46 -11.63 6.86 -1.37
CA TRP A 46 -11.17 6.54 -2.71
C TRP A 46 -9.79 7.15 -3.06
N ILE A 47 -9.25 8.01 -2.21
CA ILE A 47 -7.97 8.66 -2.48
C ILE A 47 -6.76 7.74 -2.24
N ILE A 48 -6.91 6.64 -1.48
CA ILE A 48 -5.79 5.75 -1.10
C ILE A 48 -5.04 5.18 -2.33
N PRO A 49 -5.71 4.54 -3.31
CA PRO A 49 -5.01 3.96 -4.45
C PRO A 49 -4.37 5.04 -5.33
N ILE A 50 -5.06 6.19 -5.44
CA ILE A 50 -4.59 7.37 -6.18
C ILE A 50 -3.29 7.88 -5.57
N LEU A 51 -3.23 8.00 -4.24
CA LEU A 51 -2.03 8.44 -3.53
C LEU A 51 -0.85 7.50 -3.78
N VAL A 52 -1.05 6.20 -3.61
CA VAL A 52 0.03 5.21 -3.78
C VAL A 52 0.58 5.20 -5.21
N VAL A 53 -0.29 5.27 -6.22
CA VAL A 53 0.13 5.23 -7.63
C VAL A 53 0.78 6.55 -8.06
N LEU A 54 0.14 7.69 -7.79
CA LEU A 54 0.63 9.00 -8.24
C LEU A 54 1.89 9.40 -7.50
N PHE A 55 1.86 9.33 -6.17
CA PHE A 55 3.00 9.77 -5.35
C PHE A 55 4.09 8.72 -5.31
N GLY A 56 3.80 7.44 -5.59
CA GLY A 56 4.84 6.42 -5.73
C GLY A 56 5.87 6.78 -6.81
N LYS A 57 5.41 7.20 -7.99
CA LYS A 57 6.32 7.61 -9.07
C LYS A 57 7.10 8.89 -8.71
N ALA A 58 6.43 9.87 -8.09
CA ALA A 58 7.06 11.10 -7.65
C ALA A 58 8.12 10.85 -6.55
N TRP A 59 7.81 9.97 -5.60
CA TRP A 59 8.71 9.55 -4.53
C TRP A 59 9.97 8.92 -5.09
N LYS A 60 9.82 7.94 -6.00
CA LYS A 60 10.97 7.29 -6.62
C LYS A 60 11.85 8.28 -7.37
N ARG A 61 11.26 9.25 -8.07
CA ARG A 61 11.99 10.30 -8.79
C ARG A 61 12.74 11.27 -7.88
N ARG A 62 12.14 11.68 -6.75
CA ARG A 62 12.73 12.70 -5.87
C ARG A 62 13.62 12.15 -4.77
N ILE A 63 13.33 10.95 -4.29
CA ILE A 63 14.00 10.38 -3.11
C ILE A 63 14.93 9.24 -3.52
N THR A 64 14.41 8.25 -4.24
CA THR A 64 15.13 6.99 -4.49
C THR A 64 16.19 7.13 -5.59
N PHE A 65 15.83 7.68 -6.76
CA PHE A 65 16.75 7.78 -7.91
C PHE A 65 17.97 8.68 -7.68
N PRO A 66 17.88 9.84 -7.01
CA PRO A 66 19.07 10.65 -6.73
C PRO A 66 20.09 9.99 -5.79
N ARG A 67 19.72 8.89 -5.12
CA ARG A 67 20.53 8.19 -4.12
C ARG A 67 21.09 6.86 -4.63
N LEU A 68 20.28 6.09 -5.36
CA LEU A 68 20.69 4.78 -5.92
C LEU A 68 21.21 4.89 -7.37
N GLY A 69 21.05 6.03 -8.02
CA GLY A 69 21.27 6.17 -9.46
C GLY A 69 20.10 5.61 -10.28
N TYR A 70 20.12 5.89 -11.59
CA TYR A 70 19.14 5.36 -12.52
C TYR A 70 19.61 4.00 -13.04
N PHE A 71 18.87 2.94 -12.71
CA PHE A 71 19.15 1.59 -13.20
C PHE A 71 17.94 1.06 -13.97
N GLU A 72 18.14 0.68 -15.22
CA GLU A 72 17.12 0.01 -16.02
C GLU A 72 17.12 -1.49 -15.71
N PHE A 73 16.12 -1.93 -14.95
CA PHE A 73 15.93 -3.34 -14.64
C PHE A 73 15.59 -4.15 -15.90
N ASN A 74 16.10 -5.37 -15.97
CA ASN A 74 15.94 -6.24 -17.13
C ASN A 74 14.45 -6.54 -17.43
N SER A 75 14.10 -6.67 -18.72
CA SER A 75 12.72 -6.76 -19.23
C SER A 75 11.91 -7.91 -18.62
N LYS A 76 12.58 -9.00 -18.23
CA LYS A 76 11.97 -10.17 -17.59
C LYS A 76 11.34 -9.84 -16.24
N ARG A 77 12.02 -9.03 -15.39
CA ARG A 77 11.50 -8.55 -14.10
C ARG A 77 10.37 -7.54 -14.28
N SER A 78 10.45 -6.70 -15.32
CA SER A 78 9.36 -5.80 -15.71
C SER A 78 8.09 -6.58 -16.07
N SER A 79 8.20 -7.68 -16.81
CA SER A 79 7.05 -8.51 -17.20
C SER A 79 6.36 -9.19 -16.01
N MET A 80 7.11 -9.74 -15.04
CA MET A 80 6.56 -10.37 -13.85
C MET A 80 5.86 -9.33 -12.96
N ARG A 81 6.46 -8.16 -12.80
CA ARG A 81 5.83 -7.03 -12.08
C ARG A 81 4.55 -6.56 -12.77
N ARG A 82 4.55 -6.49 -14.10
CA ARG A 82 3.36 -6.10 -14.90
C ARG A 82 2.23 -7.13 -14.75
N ARG A 83 2.54 -8.43 -14.79
CA ARG A 83 1.56 -9.50 -14.53
C ARG A 83 1.02 -9.42 -13.09
N GLY A 84 1.90 -9.25 -12.09
CA GLY A 84 1.50 -9.08 -10.69
C GLY A 84 0.60 -7.87 -10.47
N LEU A 85 0.91 -6.73 -11.10
CA LEU A 85 0.06 -5.54 -11.09
C LEU A 85 -1.28 -5.78 -11.79
N MET A 86 -1.29 -6.51 -12.90
CA MET A 86 -2.52 -6.85 -13.61
C MET A 86 -3.43 -7.76 -12.76
N PHE A 87 -2.87 -8.80 -12.13
CA PHE A 87 -3.63 -9.65 -11.20
C PHE A 87 -4.12 -8.87 -9.98
N MET A 88 -3.30 -7.96 -9.43
CA MET A 88 -3.73 -7.07 -8.35
C MET A 88 -4.89 -6.19 -8.81
N LEU A 89 -4.82 -5.61 -10.01
CA LEU A 89 -5.88 -4.75 -10.54
C LEU A 89 -7.18 -5.52 -10.77
N ILE A 90 -7.09 -6.74 -11.32
CA ILE A 90 -8.24 -7.65 -11.48
C ILE A 90 -8.84 -8.00 -10.11
N ALA A 91 -8.00 -8.32 -9.13
CA ALA A 91 -8.48 -8.69 -7.80
C ALA A 91 -9.08 -7.51 -7.03
N VAL A 92 -8.54 -6.29 -7.19
CA VAL A 92 -9.12 -5.06 -6.66
C VAL A 92 -10.49 -4.81 -7.31
N ILE A 93 -10.60 -4.93 -8.64
CA ILE A 93 -11.86 -4.74 -9.37
C ILE A 93 -12.88 -5.80 -8.95
N ALA A 94 -12.49 -7.07 -8.86
CA ALA A 94 -13.36 -8.16 -8.45
C ALA A 94 -13.80 -8.02 -6.99
N GLY A 95 -12.88 -7.67 -6.09
CA GLY A 95 -13.18 -7.39 -4.69
C GLY A 95 -14.14 -6.21 -4.53
N LEU A 96 -13.92 -5.13 -5.27
CA LEU A 96 -14.84 -4.00 -5.33
C LEU A 96 -16.20 -4.43 -5.87
N ALA A 97 -16.27 -5.16 -6.98
CA ALA A 97 -17.53 -5.62 -7.56
C ALA A 97 -18.32 -6.51 -6.59
N LEU A 98 -17.64 -7.45 -5.91
CA LEU A 98 -18.24 -8.30 -4.88
C LEU A 98 -18.74 -7.49 -3.69
N ALA A 99 -17.95 -6.53 -3.23
CA ALA A 99 -18.33 -5.69 -2.11
C ALA A 99 -19.52 -4.78 -2.50
N VAL A 100 -19.57 -4.26 -3.73
CA VAL A 100 -20.70 -3.47 -4.25
C VAL A 100 -21.95 -4.34 -4.31
N TRP A 101 -21.84 -5.54 -4.87
CA TRP A 101 -22.93 -6.51 -4.96
C TRP A 101 -23.46 -6.91 -3.56
N ALA A 102 -22.56 -7.22 -2.62
CA ALA A 102 -22.92 -7.60 -1.25
C ALA A 102 -23.54 -6.45 -0.43
N SER A 103 -23.23 -5.20 -0.78
CA SER A 103 -23.83 -4.01 -0.16
C SER A 103 -25.14 -3.56 -0.80
N GLU A 104 -25.72 -4.35 -1.72
CA GLU A 104 -26.89 -3.96 -2.51
C GLU A 104 -26.70 -2.63 -3.28
N GLY A 105 -25.44 -2.30 -3.65
CA GLY A 105 -25.09 -1.06 -4.32
C GLY A 105 -24.86 0.14 -3.38
N HIS A 106 -24.98 -0.03 -2.06
CA HIS A 106 -24.81 1.06 -1.10
C HIS A 106 -23.35 1.38 -0.76
N LEU A 107 -22.36 0.70 -1.35
CA LEU A 107 -20.94 0.98 -1.12
C LEU A 107 -20.46 2.39 -1.49
N PHE A 108 -21.23 3.13 -2.29
CA PHE A 108 -20.87 4.47 -2.73
C PHE A 108 -21.79 5.51 -2.07
N GLY A 109 -21.33 6.12 -0.97
CA GLY A 109 -22.05 7.20 -0.28
C GLY A 109 -21.94 7.12 1.25
N GLU A 110 -22.56 8.06 1.96
CA GLU A 110 -22.64 8.04 3.44
C GLU A 110 -23.31 6.76 3.98
N SER A 111 -24.22 6.15 3.20
CA SER A 111 -24.92 4.91 3.54
C SER A 111 -24.01 3.67 3.56
N ALA A 112 -22.87 3.68 2.86
CA ALA A 112 -21.89 2.59 2.88
C ALA A 112 -21.24 2.43 4.26
N ILE A 113 -21.25 3.51 5.04
CA ILE A 113 -20.44 3.68 6.26
C ILE A 113 -21.32 3.51 7.51
N SER A 114 -22.64 3.73 7.40
CA SER A 114 -23.56 3.57 8.53
C SER A 114 -23.84 2.11 8.84
N ASP A 115 -23.98 1.27 7.83
CA ASP A 115 -24.29 -0.15 8.04
C ASP A 115 -23.06 -0.94 8.52
N SER A 116 -23.27 -1.73 9.57
CA SER A 116 -22.24 -2.55 10.21
C SER A 116 -21.71 -3.66 9.29
N GLN A 117 -22.57 -4.24 8.43
CA GLN A 117 -22.16 -5.30 7.50
C GLN A 117 -21.33 -4.74 6.36
N SER A 118 -21.74 -3.59 5.81
CA SER A 118 -21.00 -2.86 4.79
C SER A 118 -19.57 -2.51 5.24
N ARG A 119 -19.39 -2.11 6.51
CA ARG A 119 -18.06 -1.88 7.12
C ARG A 119 -17.18 -3.14 7.11
N LEU A 120 -17.75 -4.30 7.44
CA LEU A 120 -17.02 -5.57 7.47
C LEU A 120 -16.56 -5.99 6.07
N TYR A 121 -17.44 -5.90 5.06
CA TYR A 121 -17.11 -6.25 3.68
C TYR A 121 -16.06 -5.32 3.07
N PHE A 122 -16.22 -4.01 3.25
CA PHE A 122 -15.23 -3.03 2.81
C PHE A 122 -13.86 -3.31 3.44
N GLY A 123 -13.86 -3.52 4.75
CA GLY A 123 -12.66 -3.76 5.51
C GLY A 123 -11.93 -5.06 5.20
N GLY A 124 -12.68 -6.15 5.08
CA GLY A 124 -12.15 -7.44 4.67
C GLY A 124 -11.55 -7.39 3.26
N THR A 125 -12.23 -6.71 2.34
CA THR A 125 -11.71 -6.48 0.98
C THR A 125 -10.39 -5.72 1.01
N LEU A 126 -10.30 -4.65 1.81
CA LEU A 126 -9.06 -3.90 1.97
C LEU A 126 -7.92 -4.75 2.56
N SER A 127 -8.19 -5.58 3.57
CA SER A 127 -7.21 -6.52 4.11
C SER A 127 -6.68 -7.49 3.05
N ILE A 128 -7.57 -8.03 2.21
CA ILE A 128 -7.18 -8.91 1.10
C ILE A 128 -6.29 -8.17 0.09
N ILE A 129 -6.64 -6.92 -0.26
CA ILE A 129 -5.84 -6.09 -1.16
C ILE A 129 -4.43 -5.85 -0.58
N ILE A 130 -4.33 -5.52 0.72
CA ILE A 130 -3.03 -5.33 1.38
C ILE A 130 -2.22 -6.64 1.38
N ALA A 131 -2.86 -7.79 1.63
CA ALA A 131 -2.19 -9.09 1.57
C ALA A 131 -1.68 -9.42 0.15
N MET A 132 -2.42 -9.05 -0.90
CA MET A 132 -1.96 -9.19 -2.28
C MET A 132 -0.78 -8.28 -2.59
N VAL A 133 -0.77 -7.05 -2.06
CA VAL A 133 0.40 -6.17 -2.14
C VAL A 133 1.62 -6.84 -1.49
N ALA A 134 1.43 -7.55 -0.37
CA ALA A 134 2.50 -8.34 0.27
C ALA A 134 3.08 -9.41 -0.67
N VAL A 135 2.21 -10.17 -1.36
CA VAL A 135 2.60 -11.20 -2.35
C VAL A 135 3.40 -10.57 -3.49
N VAL A 136 2.85 -9.51 -4.11
CA VAL A 136 3.46 -8.88 -5.30
C VAL A 136 4.80 -8.23 -4.97
N ARG A 137 4.92 -7.61 -3.79
CA ARG A 137 6.16 -6.94 -3.35
C ARG A 137 7.10 -7.86 -2.59
N LYS A 138 6.73 -9.12 -2.34
CA LYS A 138 7.44 -10.07 -1.46
C LYS A 138 7.83 -9.45 -0.11
N ALA A 139 6.95 -8.61 0.44
CA ALA A 139 7.24 -7.80 1.61
C ALA A 139 6.40 -8.28 2.79
N THR A 140 7.04 -9.02 3.69
CA THR A 140 6.39 -9.71 4.84
C THR A 140 5.62 -8.76 5.75
N VAL A 141 6.10 -7.52 5.90
CA VAL A 141 5.44 -6.48 6.70
C VAL A 141 4.00 -6.23 6.25
N PHE A 142 3.68 -6.32 4.96
CA PHE A 142 2.31 -6.11 4.50
C PHE A 142 1.35 -7.25 4.88
N TYR A 143 1.83 -8.48 5.12
CA TYR A 143 0.97 -9.52 5.71
C TYR A 143 0.57 -9.17 7.15
N LEU A 144 1.51 -8.64 7.94
CA LEU A 144 1.23 -8.17 9.30
C LEU A 144 0.23 -7.01 9.29
N ILE A 145 0.40 -6.06 8.37
CA ILE A 145 -0.52 -4.93 8.20
C ILE A 145 -1.91 -5.42 7.77
N ALA A 146 -1.99 -6.37 6.83
CA ALA A 146 -3.27 -6.95 6.39
C ALA A 146 -4.03 -7.65 7.53
N ALA A 147 -3.30 -8.46 8.32
CA ALA A 147 -3.85 -9.15 9.48
C ALA A 147 -4.30 -8.15 10.56
N ALA A 148 -3.47 -7.15 10.88
CA ALA A 148 -3.82 -6.10 11.84
C ALA A 148 -5.06 -5.30 11.39
N ASN A 149 -5.14 -4.94 10.10
CA ASN A 149 -6.32 -4.27 9.54
C ASN A 149 -7.58 -5.12 9.71
N PHE A 150 -7.48 -6.43 9.46
CA PHE A 150 -8.62 -7.34 9.60
C PHE A 150 -9.09 -7.39 11.06
N VAL A 151 -8.16 -7.51 12.00
CA VAL A 151 -8.44 -7.48 13.43
C VAL A 151 -9.08 -6.16 13.85
N PHE A 152 -8.53 -5.01 13.43
CA PHE A 152 -9.11 -3.70 13.75
C PHE A 152 -10.54 -3.53 13.22
N ILE A 153 -10.84 -4.11 12.06
CA ILE A 153 -12.19 -4.04 11.48
C ILE A 153 -13.16 -4.97 12.19
N LEU A 154 -12.71 -6.16 12.62
CA LEU A 154 -13.52 -7.01 13.50
C LEU A 154 -13.84 -6.31 14.82
N PHE A 155 -12.87 -5.63 15.42
CA PHE A 155 -13.10 -4.81 16.61
C PHE A 155 -14.06 -3.65 16.35
N ALA A 156 -13.91 -2.95 15.23
CA ALA A 156 -14.81 -1.87 14.85
C ALA A 156 -16.25 -2.37 14.65
N TYR A 157 -16.44 -3.56 14.07
CA TYR A 157 -17.74 -4.22 13.94
C TYR A 157 -18.33 -4.59 15.30
N TRP A 158 -17.55 -5.22 16.18
CA TRP A 158 -18.01 -5.68 17.50
C TRP A 158 -18.36 -4.53 18.46
N LEU A 159 -17.60 -3.43 18.41
CA LEU A 159 -17.79 -2.26 19.29
C LEU A 159 -18.68 -1.18 18.65
N ASP A 160 -19.20 -1.44 17.46
CA ASP A 160 -19.93 -0.48 16.61
C ASP A 160 -19.22 0.86 16.42
N TYR A 161 -17.89 0.83 16.33
CA TYR A 161 -17.09 2.02 16.01
C TYR A 161 -17.09 2.30 14.51
N SER A 162 -16.86 3.56 14.16
CA SER A 162 -16.63 3.96 12.77
C SER A 162 -15.44 3.19 12.19
N GLY A 163 -15.63 2.63 10.99
CA GLY A 163 -14.55 1.98 10.24
C GLY A 163 -13.37 2.90 9.95
N GLY A 164 -13.58 4.22 10.02
CA GLY A 164 -12.50 5.21 9.91
C GLY A 164 -11.41 5.04 10.97
N TYR A 165 -11.77 4.67 12.20
CA TYR A 165 -10.78 4.43 13.26
C TYR A 165 -9.90 3.22 12.96
N ALA A 166 -10.48 2.15 12.39
CA ALA A 166 -9.71 0.98 11.98
C ALA A 166 -8.68 1.36 10.89
N LEU A 167 -9.09 2.17 9.90
CA LEU A 167 -8.17 2.67 8.88
C LEU A 167 -7.07 3.58 9.43
N ILE A 168 -7.39 4.46 10.38
CA ILE A 168 -6.41 5.31 11.07
C ILE A 168 -5.38 4.43 11.79
N MET A 169 -5.82 3.44 12.56
CA MET A 169 -4.93 2.54 13.28
C MET A 169 -4.04 1.72 12.33
N THR A 170 -4.60 1.17 11.25
CA THR A 170 -3.82 0.50 10.20
C THR A 170 -2.81 1.47 9.55
N GLY A 171 -3.23 2.70 9.29
CA GLY A 171 -2.40 3.74 8.70
C GLY A 171 -1.20 4.11 9.59
N ILE A 172 -1.45 4.34 10.89
CA ILE A 172 -0.43 4.59 11.89
C ILE A 172 0.53 3.42 12.01
N LEU A 173 0.03 2.18 12.03
CA LEU A 173 0.86 0.99 12.07
C LEU A 173 1.78 0.91 10.85
N CYS A 174 1.24 1.17 9.66
CA CYS A 174 1.98 1.17 8.40
C CYS A 174 3.06 2.27 8.38
N LEU A 175 2.74 3.48 8.87
CA LEU A 175 3.71 4.56 9.07
C LEU A 175 4.80 4.20 10.08
N GLY A 176 4.44 3.52 11.17
CA GLY A 176 5.36 3.02 12.19
C GLY A 176 6.43 2.07 11.61
N PHE A 177 6.08 1.30 10.58
CA PHE A 177 7.06 0.48 9.83
C PHE A 177 7.77 1.25 8.71
N GLY A 178 7.09 2.19 8.06
CA GLY A 178 7.62 2.94 6.92
C GLY A 178 8.66 4.00 7.30
N LEU A 179 8.40 4.78 8.35
CA LEU A 179 9.27 5.88 8.76
C LEU A 179 10.67 5.40 9.18
N PRO A 180 10.85 4.33 9.98
CA PRO A 180 12.18 3.81 10.29
C PRO A 180 12.94 3.30 9.06
N LYS A 181 12.24 2.64 8.13
CA LYS A 181 12.85 2.19 6.85
C LYS A 181 13.31 3.38 6.01
N LEU A 182 12.48 4.41 5.91
CA LEU A 182 12.83 5.63 5.20
C LEU A 182 14.02 6.33 5.87
N ALA A 183 14.00 6.51 7.19
CA ALA A 183 15.09 7.14 7.93
C ALA A 183 16.41 6.39 7.72
N ARG A 184 16.38 5.05 7.83
CA ARG A 184 17.55 4.20 7.55
C ARG A 184 18.01 4.32 6.10
N PHE A 185 17.09 4.32 5.14
CA PHE A 185 17.41 4.47 3.73
C PHE A 185 18.12 5.80 3.45
N LEU A 186 17.61 6.90 4.03
CA LEU A 186 18.20 8.23 3.91
C LEU A 186 19.57 8.34 4.59
N SER A 187 19.78 7.67 5.72
CA SER A 187 21.08 7.66 6.41
C SER A 187 22.13 6.82 5.67
N THR A 188 21.71 5.71 5.05
CA THR A 188 22.64 4.79 4.36
C THR A 188 22.99 5.29 2.96
N HIS A 189 22.10 6.01 2.27
CA HIS A 189 22.29 6.44 0.89
C HIS A 189 22.25 7.97 0.79
N PRO A 190 23.40 8.66 1.00
CA PRO A 190 23.49 10.09 0.78
C PRO A 190 23.25 10.44 -0.70
N VAL A 191 22.82 11.68 -0.96
CA VAL A 191 22.57 12.15 -2.34
C VAL A 191 23.90 12.28 -3.07
N ILE A 192 23.98 11.71 -4.28
CA ILE A 192 25.15 11.83 -5.14
C ILE A 192 25.11 13.23 -5.78
N PRO A 193 26.15 14.08 -5.59
CA PRO A 193 26.23 15.37 -6.27
C PRO A 193 26.24 15.15 -7.78
N GLN A 194 25.29 15.73 -8.50
CA GLN A 194 25.34 15.77 -9.97
C GLN A 194 26.31 16.88 -10.36
N SER A 195 27.54 16.50 -10.73
CA SER A 195 28.55 17.38 -11.33
C SER A 195 28.26 17.63 -12.80
#